data_AF-A0A1M5DKK8-F1
#
_entry.id   AF-A0A1M5DKK8-F1
#
_cell.length_a   1.000
_cell.length_b   1.000
_cell.length_c   1.000
_cell.angle_alpha   90.00
_cell.angle_beta   90.00
_cell.angle_gamma   90.00
#
_symmetry.space_group_name_H-M   'P 1'
#
loop_
_entity.id
_entity.type
_entity.pdbx_description
1 polymer ?
#
loop_
_entity_poly.entity_id
_entity_poly.type
_entity_poly.pdbx_seq_one_letter_code
_entity_poly.pdbx_strand_id
1 'polypeptide(L)'
;MLRPVRITPPDWAPIKVEEAKLFLRVDGAEEDALIEGLIAAAVDHLDGRSGILGRCMVTQVWRYQAQCLHAQFDFDMPGATAATVRFVDATGETQAVTLPNDRLVETVRGSSLIVSDADPLAAWRGPAMIDATFGTAVDDVPPALVQAVRMLVAHWYANREAVVTRSAAPLPLGVQMLIAPYRWMSV
;
A
#
# COMPACT_ATOMS: atom_id res chain seq x y z
N MET A 1 -18.32 -1.89 -4.18
CA MET A 1 -17.53 -1.23 -3.12
C MET A 1 -16.87 0.00 -3.70
N LEU A 2 -16.90 1.12 -2.99
CA LEU A 2 -16.19 2.34 -3.41
C LEU A 2 -14.69 2.10 -3.33
N ARG A 3 -13.94 2.53 -4.37
CA ARG A 3 -12.49 2.34 -4.47
C ARG A 3 -11.81 3.25 -3.44
N PRO A 4 -11.07 2.72 -2.45
CA PRO A 4 -10.34 3.57 -1.52
C PRO A 4 -9.23 4.33 -2.24
N VAL A 5 -8.91 5.51 -1.72
CA VAL A 5 -7.94 6.43 -2.32
C VAL A 5 -6.74 6.57 -1.39
N ARG A 6 -5.53 6.46 -1.93
CA ARG A 6 -4.29 6.72 -1.21
C ARG A 6 -4.18 8.22 -0.93
N ILE A 7 -4.12 8.60 0.34
CA ILE A 7 -4.01 10.00 0.80
C ILE A 7 -2.56 10.35 1.10
N THR A 8 -1.87 9.47 1.82
CA THR A 8 -0.45 9.63 2.15
C THR A 8 0.32 8.49 1.49
N PRO A 9 1.21 8.77 0.53
CA PRO A 9 2.07 7.77 -0.07
C PRO A 9 3.12 7.26 0.94
N PRO A 10 3.79 6.13 0.67
CA PRO A 10 4.87 5.65 1.52
C PRO A 10 6.04 6.61 1.42
N ASP A 11 6.57 7.05 2.56
CA ASP A 11 7.80 7.85 2.60
C ASP A 11 9.02 6.93 2.69
N TRP A 12 9.27 6.19 1.60
CA TRP A 12 10.35 5.20 1.56
C TRP A 12 10.86 4.92 0.15
N ALA A 13 12.18 4.99 0.01
CA ALA A 13 12.90 4.51 -1.17
C ALA A 13 13.60 3.18 -0.82
N PRO A 14 13.18 2.03 -1.38
CA PRO A 14 13.72 0.71 -1.04
C PRO A 14 15.21 0.56 -1.35
N ILE A 15 15.66 1.24 -2.40
CA ILE A 15 17.05 1.28 -2.84
C ILE A 15 17.40 2.70 -3.24
N LYS A 16 18.62 3.12 -2.94
CA LYS A 16 19.15 4.40 -3.43
C LYS A 16 19.50 4.30 -4.92
N VAL A 17 19.49 5.43 -5.62
CA VAL A 17 19.89 5.50 -7.04
C VAL A 17 21.29 4.93 -7.25
N GLU A 18 22.24 5.22 -6.36
CA GLU A 18 23.60 4.67 -6.42
C GLU A 18 23.64 3.13 -6.26
N GLU A 19 22.79 2.55 -5.41
CA GLU A 19 22.69 1.09 -5.29
C GLU A 19 22.09 0.47 -6.56
N ALA A 20 21.10 1.12 -7.14
CA ALA A 20 20.50 0.70 -8.41
C ALA A 20 21.54 0.77 -9.54
N LYS A 21 22.31 1.85 -9.65
CA LYS A 21 23.39 2.00 -10.64
C LYS A 21 24.45 0.92 -10.54
N LEU A 22 24.88 0.60 -9.31
CA LEU A 22 25.81 -0.50 -9.08
C LEU A 22 25.25 -1.84 -9.58
N PHE A 23 23.95 -2.08 -9.36
CA PHE A 23 23.28 -3.30 -9.83
C PHE A 23 23.13 -3.33 -11.36
N LEU A 24 22.84 -2.19 -11.99
CA LEU A 24 22.67 -2.02 -13.43
C LEU A 24 23.99 -1.93 -14.19
N ARG A 25 25.11 -1.69 -13.49
CA ARG A 25 26.43 -1.39 -14.05
C ARG A 25 26.42 -0.11 -14.91
N VAL A 26 25.76 0.92 -14.39
CA VAL A 26 25.67 2.25 -15.02
C VAL A 26 26.64 3.18 -14.31
N ASP A 27 27.48 3.84 -15.08
CA ASP A 27 28.39 4.90 -14.62
C ASP A 27 27.82 6.28 -15.02
N GLY A 28 28.28 7.34 -14.37
CA GLY A 28 27.82 8.71 -14.65
C GLY A 28 26.52 9.08 -13.93
N ALA A 29 25.91 10.20 -14.29
CA ALA A 29 24.70 10.74 -13.64
C ALA A 29 23.56 11.04 -14.63
N GLU A 30 23.79 10.80 -15.91
CA GLU A 30 22.88 11.14 -17.01
C GLU A 30 21.56 10.36 -16.93
N GLU A 31 21.58 9.18 -16.32
CA GLU A 31 20.42 8.30 -16.19
C GLU A 31 19.82 8.27 -14.79
N ASP A 32 20.29 9.09 -13.86
CA ASP A 32 19.84 9.08 -12.46
C ASP A 32 18.33 9.34 -12.38
N ALA A 33 17.82 10.32 -13.14
CA ALA A 33 16.39 10.64 -13.19
C ALA A 33 15.55 9.50 -13.77
N LEU A 34 16.09 8.75 -14.74
CA LEU A 34 15.43 7.57 -15.29
C LEU A 34 15.36 6.46 -14.25
N ILE A 35 16.47 6.19 -13.57
CA ILE A 35 16.57 5.15 -12.55
C ILE A 35 15.66 5.45 -11.36
N GLU A 36 15.61 6.71 -10.91
CA GLU A 36 14.69 7.17 -9.87
C GLU A 36 13.22 6.92 -10.26
N GLY A 37 12.84 7.27 -11.50
CA GLY A 37 11.50 7.00 -12.03
C GLY A 37 11.16 5.50 -12.08
N LEU A 38 12.12 4.65 -12.45
CA LEU A 38 11.95 3.19 -12.46
C LEU A 38 11.80 2.62 -11.04
N ILE A 39 12.54 3.14 -10.06
CA ILE A 39 12.39 2.74 -8.65
C ILE A 39 10.98 3.10 -8.17
N ALA A 40 10.52 4.34 -8.42
CA ALA A 40 9.19 4.78 -8.04
C ALA A 40 8.08 3.93 -8.69
N ALA A 41 8.21 3.63 -9.99
CA ALA A 41 7.29 2.75 -10.70
C ALA A 41 7.30 1.31 -10.14
N ALA A 42 8.47 0.82 -9.72
CA ALA A 42 8.61 -0.54 -9.20
C ALA A 42 7.96 -0.67 -7.82
N VAL A 43 8.11 0.36 -6.98
CA VAL A 43 7.41 0.47 -5.70
C VAL A 43 5.90 0.53 -5.93
N ASP A 44 5.41 1.44 -6.77
CA ASP A 44 3.96 1.58 -7.00
C ASP A 44 3.32 0.32 -7.61
N HIS A 45 4.08 -0.44 -8.41
CA HIS A 45 3.62 -1.71 -8.98
C HIS A 45 3.50 -2.84 -7.94
N LEU A 46 4.36 -2.85 -6.93
CA LEU A 46 4.34 -3.87 -5.88
C LEU A 46 3.44 -3.48 -4.71
N ASP A 47 3.51 -2.22 -4.30
CA ASP A 47 3.06 -1.73 -3.00
C ASP A 47 1.60 -1.25 -2.98
N GLY A 48 1.01 -1.34 -1.79
CA GLY A 48 -0.34 -0.90 -1.50
C GLY A 48 -1.43 -1.78 -2.12
N ARG A 49 -2.67 -1.31 -1.97
CA ARG A 49 -3.86 -2.01 -2.45
C ARG A 49 -3.87 -2.26 -3.97
N SER A 50 -3.40 -1.26 -4.72
CA SER A 50 -3.37 -1.29 -6.18
C SER A 50 -2.19 -2.07 -6.73
N GLY A 51 -1.16 -2.30 -5.91
CA GLY A 51 0.01 -3.10 -6.28
C GLY A 51 -0.26 -4.60 -6.22
N ILE A 52 0.68 -5.38 -6.76
CA ILE A 52 0.57 -6.84 -6.84
C ILE A 52 0.50 -7.51 -5.47
N LEU A 53 1.15 -6.93 -4.46
CA LEU A 53 1.16 -7.49 -3.11
C LEU A 53 -0.21 -7.41 -2.44
N GLY A 54 -1.08 -6.45 -2.83
CA GLY A 54 -2.38 -6.25 -2.18
C GLY A 54 -2.28 -5.84 -0.70
N ARG A 55 -1.10 -5.40 -0.25
CA ARG A 55 -0.80 -4.94 1.10
C ARG A 55 0.24 -3.82 1.03
N CYS A 56 0.28 -2.99 2.06
CA CYS A 56 1.30 -1.95 2.18
C CYS A 56 2.60 -2.54 2.74
N MET A 57 3.73 -2.22 2.13
CA MET A 57 5.08 -2.56 2.57
C MET A 57 5.53 -1.64 3.70
N VAL A 58 5.31 -0.34 3.55
CA VAL A 58 5.62 0.70 4.54
C VAL A 58 4.35 1.46 4.90
N THR A 59 4.37 2.16 6.03
CA THR A 59 3.30 3.04 6.49
C THR A 59 2.72 3.93 5.37
N GLN A 60 1.43 3.80 5.13
CA GLN A 60 0.62 4.57 4.18
C GLN A 60 -0.76 4.87 4.76
N VAL A 61 -1.40 5.95 4.30
CA VAL A 61 -2.78 6.28 4.69
C VAL A 61 -3.73 6.12 3.50
N TRP A 62 -4.75 5.30 3.71
CA TRP A 62 -5.80 5.01 2.74
C TRP A 62 -7.16 5.46 3.25
N ARG A 63 -7.90 6.15 2.39
CA ARG A 63 -9.24 6.65 2.68
C ARG A 63 -10.29 5.73 2.09
N TYR A 64 -11.13 5.19 2.96
CA TYR A 64 -12.30 4.39 2.66
C TYR A 64 -13.58 5.22 2.84
N GLN A 65 -14.64 4.82 2.15
CA GLN A 65 -15.96 5.39 2.33
C GLN A 65 -16.93 4.28 2.74
N ALA A 66 -17.50 4.41 3.93
CA ALA A 66 -18.59 3.57 4.41
C ALA A 66 -19.92 4.28 4.12
N GLN A 67 -20.85 3.59 3.46
CA GLN A 67 -22.22 4.11 3.27
C GLN A 67 -23.00 4.11 4.59
N CYS A 68 -22.74 3.11 5.42
CA CYS A 68 -23.21 3.06 6.80
C CYS A 68 -22.09 2.44 7.66
N LEU A 69 -21.70 3.16 8.71
CA LEU A 69 -20.80 2.65 9.74
C LEU A 69 -21.65 2.41 10.99
N HIS A 70 -21.84 1.14 11.38
CA HIS A 70 -22.73 0.80 12.49
C HIS A 70 -22.04 0.05 13.64
N ALA A 71 -21.17 -0.92 13.36
CA ALA A 71 -20.46 -1.71 14.37
C ALA A 71 -19.13 -2.28 13.86
N GLN A 72 -19.06 -2.64 12.58
CA GLN A 72 -17.82 -3.15 11.99
C GLN A 72 -17.65 -2.60 10.59
N PHE A 73 -16.40 -2.32 10.21
CA PHE A 73 -15.99 -2.03 8.85
C PHE A 73 -14.80 -2.90 8.48
N ASP A 74 -14.97 -3.74 7.46
CA ASP A 74 -13.91 -4.62 6.97
C ASP A 74 -13.08 -3.90 5.90
N PHE A 75 -11.77 -3.86 6.13
CA PHE A 75 -10.81 -3.42 5.13
C PHE A 75 -10.44 -4.58 4.22
N ASP A 76 -10.15 -4.27 2.96
CA ASP A 76 -9.68 -5.25 1.96
C ASP A 76 -8.16 -5.48 2.01
N MET A 77 -7.46 -4.72 2.84
CA MET A 77 -6.03 -4.87 3.12
C MET A 77 -5.79 -5.29 4.58
N PRO A 78 -4.71 -6.03 4.86
CA PRO A 78 -4.29 -6.38 6.20
C PRO A 78 -3.35 -5.30 6.78
N GLY A 79 -3.09 -5.39 8.09
CA GLY A 79 -2.10 -4.59 8.79
C GLY A 79 -2.51 -3.15 9.09
N ALA A 80 -3.78 -2.90 9.40
CA ALA A 80 -4.23 -1.59 9.87
C ALA A 80 -3.67 -1.29 11.26
N THR A 81 -2.99 -0.16 11.42
CA THR A 81 -2.34 0.24 12.68
C THR A 81 -3.01 1.43 13.36
N ALA A 82 -3.74 2.27 12.61
CA ALA A 82 -4.52 3.38 13.13
C ALA A 82 -5.71 3.66 12.21
N ALA A 83 -6.81 4.18 12.76
CA ALA A 83 -7.97 4.61 11.98
C ALA A 83 -8.62 5.88 12.54
N THR A 84 -8.85 6.85 11.66
CA THR A 84 -9.58 8.08 11.94
C THR A 84 -10.86 8.11 11.12
N VAL A 85 -12.00 8.14 11.79
CA VAL A 85 -13.31 8.25 11.16
C VAL A 85 -13.71 9.72 11.08
N ARG A 86 -14.05 10.18 9.88
CA ARG A 86 -14.61 11.51 9.62
C ARG A 86 -16.05 11.40 9.16
N PHE A 87 -16.92 12.19 9.76
CA PHE A 87 -18.33 12.22 9.42
C PHE A 87 -18.86 13.65 9.52
N VAL A 88 -19.96 13.92 8.82
CA VAL A 88 -20.65 15.21 8.89
C VAL A 88 -21.78 15.07 9.88
N ASP A 89 -21.77 15.81 10.98
CA ASP A 89 -22.81 15.71 12.00
C ASP A 89 -24.17 16.29 11.54
N ALA A 90 -25.18 16.22 12.41
CA ALA A 90 -26.52 16.73 12.12
C ALA A 90 -26.57 18.26 11.88
N THR A 91 -25.52 18.99 12.28
CA THR A 91 -25.39 20.44 12.08
C THR A 91 -24.64 20.79 10.78
N GLY A 92 -24.13 19.78 10.07
CA GLY A 92 -23.37 19.97 8.83
C GLY A 92 -21.86 20.17 9.05
N GLU A 93 -21.37 20.05 10.29
CA GLU A 93 -19.95 20.20 10.61
C GLU A 93 -19.20 18.88 10.45
N THR A 94 -17.96 18.93 9.95
CA THR A 94 -17.12 17.73 9.81
C THR A 94 -16.42 17.44 11.14
N GLN A 95 -16.80 16.33 11.76
CA GLN A 95 -16.15 15.79 12.95
C GLN A 95 -15.12 14.73 12.55
N ALA A 96 -14.04 14.62 13.32
CA ALA A 96 -13.02 13.60 13.16
C ALA A 96 -12.75 12.90 14.50
N VAL A 97 -12.95 11.59 14.52
CA VAL A 97 -12.76 10.74 15.70
C VAL A 97 -11.69 9.72 15.38
N THR A 98 -10.54 9.83 16.04
CA THR A 98 -9.51 8.78 16.02
C THR A 98 -9.92 7.69 17.00
N LEU A 99 -10.05 6.47 16.52
CA LEU A 99 -10.38 5.33 17.36
C LEU A 99 -9.09 4.73 17.96
N PRO A 100 -9.15 4.19 19.19
CA PRO A 100 -7.98 3.54 19.77
C PRO A 100 -7.60 2.27 18.97
N ASN A 101 -6.33 1.91 19.01
CA ASN A 101 -5.79 0.82 18.18
C ASN A 101 -6.34 -0.57 18.56
N ASP A 102 -6.87 -0.74 19.77
CA ASP A 102 -7.52 -1.99 20.22
C ASP A 102 -8.85 -2.27 19.50
N ARG A 103 -9.37 -1.28 18.76
CA ARG A 103 -10.53 -1.41 17.86
C ARG A 103 -10.19 -2.00 16.51
N LEU A 104 -8.90 -2.11 16.17
CA LEU A 104 -8.44 -2.72 14.94
C LEU A 104 -8.14 -4.20 15.21
N VAL A 105 -8.88 -5.08 14.56
CA VAL A 105 -8.74 -6.53 14.70
C VAL A 105 -8.31 -7.12 13.36
N GLU A 106 -7.24 -7.91 13.37
CA GLU A 106 -6.85 -8.69 12.20
C GLU A 106 -7.73 -9.94 12.09
N THR A 107 -8.33 -10.12 10.92
CA THR A 107 -9.12 -11.30 10.56
C THR A 107 -8.45 -12.05 9.42
N VAL A 108 -8.93 -13.26 9.13
CA VAL A 108 -8.46 -14.04 7.96
C VAL A 108 -8.74 -13.31 6.64
N ARG A 109 -9.70 -12.37 6.62
CA ARG A 109 -10.11 -11.61 5.42
C ARG A 109 -9.45 -10.24 5.31
N GLY A 110 -8.66 -9.83 6.30
CA GLY A 110 -7.97 -8.54 6.37
C GLY A 110 -8.19 -7.88 7.71
N SER A 111 -7.86 -6.59 7.82
CA SER A 111 -8.14 -5.83 9.04
C SER A 111 -9.61 -5.45 9.11
N SER A 112 -10.17 -5.40 10.32
CA SER A 112 -11.52 -4.91 10.58
C SER A 112 -11.47 -3.85 11.66
N LEU A 113 -12.21 -2.76 11.46
CA LEU A 113 -12.44 -1.73 12.47
C LEU A 113 -13.75 -2.04 13.20
N ILE A 114 -13.67 -2.20 14.52
CA ILE A 114 -14.84 -2.42 15.38
C ILE A 114 -15.19 -1.11 16.08
N VAL A 115 -16.43 -0.66 15.90
CA VAL A 115 -17.02 0.46 16.65
C VAL A 115 -17.81 -0.13 17.81
N SER A 116 -17.38 0.19 19.03
CA SER A 116 -18.04 -0.23 20.26
C SER A 116 -19.04 0.83 20.76
N ASP A 117 -19.91 0.41 21.67
CA ASP A 117 -20.87 1.32 22.31
C ASP A 117 -20.21 2.38 23.22
N ALA A 118 -18.93 2.20 23.57
CA ALA A 118 -18.16 3.16 24.37
C ALA A 118 -17.49 4.24 23.51
N ASP A 119 -17.42 4.04 22.18
CA ASP A 119 -16.76 4.99 21.29
C ASP A 119 -17.69 6.20 21.02
N PRO A 120 -17.16 7.40 20.76
CA PRO A 120 -17.98 8.57 20.40
C PRO A 120 -18.87 8.36 19.15
N LEU A 121 -18.56 7.32 18.37
CA LEU A 121 -19.27 6.92 17.16
C LEU A 121 -20.43 5.94 17.41
N ALA A 122 -20.64 5.49 18.65
CA ALA A 122 -21.64 4.47 19.01
C ALA A 122 -23.06 4.82 18.53
N ALA A 123 -23.42 6.10 18.50
CA ALA A 123 -24.74 6.57 18.06
C ALA A 123 -24.80 6.89 16.55
N TRP A 124 -23.67 6.94 15.86
CA TRP A 124 -23.61 7.31 14.44
C TRP A 124 -24.13 6.17 13.56
N ARG A 125 -25.02 6.48 12.60
CA ARG A 125 -25.60 5.52 11.64
C ARG A 125 -25.65 6.09 10.21
N GLY A 126 -24.71 6.96 9.88
CA GLY A 126 -24.64 7.63 8.58
C GLY A 126 -23.40 7.24 7.75
N PRO A 127 -23.23 7.88 6.58
CA PRO A 127 -22.01 7.72 5.80
C PRO A 127 -20.82 8.31 6.55
N ALA A 128 -19.66 7.65 6.42
CA ALA A 128 -18.42 8.10 7.05
C ALA A 128 -17.22 7.83 6.13
N MET A 129 -16.24 8.72 6.20
CA MET A 129 -14.94 8.52 5.60
C MET A 129 -14.00 7.95 6.65
N ILE A 130 -13.25 6.91 6.32
CA ILE A 130 -12.33 6.26 7.25
C ILE A 130 -10.93 6.37 6.68
N ASP A 131 -10.08 7.15 7.34
CA ASP A 131 -8.66 7.24 7.03
C ASP A 131 -7.94 6.20 7.88
N ALA A 132 -7.55 5.09 7.26
CA ALA A 132 -6.83 4.02 7.93
C ALA A 132 -5.35 4.01 7.50
N THR A 133 -4.47 3.82 8.48
CA THR A 133 -3.03 3.69 8.30
C THR A 133 -2.68 2.21 8.21
N PHE A 134 -1.94 1.83 7.18
CA PHE A 134 -1.52 0.46 6.91
C PHE A 134 -0.02 0.38 6.70
N GLY A 135 0.57 -0.79 6.90
CA GLY A 135 1.98 -1.07 6.62
C GLY A 135 2.82 -1.24 7.88
N THR A 136 4.10 -1.49 7.69
CA THR A 136 5.06 -1.72 8.79
C THR A 136 6.14 -0.63 8.82
N ALA A 137 7.00 -0.68 9.84
CA ALA A 137 8.19 0.16 9.83
C ALA A 137 9.10 -0.21 8.65
N VAL A 138 9.91 0.76 8.21
CA VAL A 138 10.86 0.60 7.11
C VAL A 138 11.82 -0.56 7.36
N ASP A 139 12.29 -0.72 8.61
CA ASP A 139 13.24 -1.76 9.00
C ASP A 139 12.62 -3.16 9.02
N ASP A 140 11.29 -3.26 9.04
CA ASP A 140 10.56 -4.53 9.04
C ASP A 140 10.29 -5.05 7.61
N VAL A 141 10.63 -4.27 6.57
CA VAL A 141 10.37 -4.68 5.19
C VAL A 141 11.26 -5.87 4.83
N PRO A 142 10.69 -7.01 4.42
CA PRO A 142 11.48 -8.19 4.07
C PRO A 142 12.51 -7.89 2.97
N PRO A 143 13.79 -8.30 3.14
CA PRO A 143 14.83 -8.08 2.13
C PRO A 143 14.48 -8.65 0.74
N ALA A 144 13.65 -9.69 0.69
CA ALA A 144 13.14 -10.28 -0.54
C ALA A 144 12.33 -9.28 -1.39
N LEU A 145 11.55 -8.38 -0.76
CA LEU A 145 10.79 -7.37 -1.49
C LEU A 145 11.69 -6.26 -2.03
N VAL A 146 12.72 -5.87 -1.27
CA VAL A 146 13.75 -4.94 -1.76
C VAL A 146 14.49 -5.54 -2.96
N GLN A 147 14.81 -6.83 -2.92
CA GLN A 147 15.41 -7.54 -4.04
C GLN A 147 14.47 -7.64 -5.25
N ALA A 148 13.17 -7.85 -5.03
CA ALA A 148 12.17 -7.84 -6.09
C ALA A 148 12.14 -6.48 -6.82
N VAL A 149 12.21 -5.37 -6.09
CA VAL A 149 12.35 -4.02 -6.67
C VAL A 149 13.61 -3.91 -7.51
N ARG A 150 14.79 -4.32 -7.00
CA ARG A 150 16.06 -4.29 -7.77
C ARG A 150 15.93 -5.03 -9.10
N MET A 151 15.34 -6.23 -9.08
CA MET A 151 15.15 -7.06 -10.27
C MET A 151 14.16 -6.44 -11.26
N LEU A 152 13.08 -5.81 -10.77
CA LEU A 152 12.08 -5.16 -11.61
C LEU A 152 12.64 -3.91 -12.29
N VAL A 153 13.39 -3.09 -11.56
CA VAL A 153 14.12 -1.93 -12.09
C VAL A 153 15.10 -2.37 -13.18
N ALA A 154 15.89 -3.42 -12.96
CA ALA A 154 16.80 -3.94 -13.98
C ALA A 154 16.09 -4.48 -15.21
N HIS A 155 14.95 -5.13 -15.02
CA HIS A 155 14.15 -5.62 -16.13
C HIS A 155 13.63 -4.47 -17.01
N TRP A 156 13.04 -3.44 -16.41
CA TRP A 156 12.50 -2.30 -17.16
C TRP A 156 13.57 -1.37 -17.72
N TYR A 157 14.69 -1.20 -17.03
CA TYR A 157 15.82 -0.45 -17.55
C TYR A 157 16.38 -1.09 -18.84
N ALA A 158 16.50 -2.43 -18.86
CA ALA A 158 16.96 -3.19 -20.02
C ALA A 158 15.92 -3.29 -21.14
N ASN A 159 14.62 -3.17 -20.82
CA ASN A 159 13.51 -3.33 -21.76
C ASN A 159 12.67 -2.04 -21.79
N ARG A 160 13.13 -1.05 -22.57
CA ARG A 160 12.48 0.28 -22.68
C ARG A 160 11.27 0.30 -23.63
N GLU A 161 10.99 -0.80 -24.32
CA GLU A 161 9.88 -0.93 -25.25
C GLU A 161 8.74 -1.75 -24.63
N ALA A 162 7.49 -1.32 -24.86
CA ALA A 162 6.30 -2.00 -24.33
C ALA A 162 6.03 -3.37 -24.99
N VAL A 163 6.61 -3.63 -26.17
CA VAL A 163 6.41 -4.86 -26.95
C VAL A 163 7.75 -5.41 -27.39
N VAL A 164 8.14 -6.55 -26.82
CA VAL A 164 9.31 -7.30 -27.28
C VAL A 164 8.84 -8.40 -28.24
N THR A 165 9.43 -8.48 -29.44
CA THR A 165 9.05 -9.45 -30.50
C THR A 165 9.35 -10.91 -30.13
N ARG A 166 10.17 -11.13 -29.10
CA ARG A 166 10.34 -12.42 -28.42
C ARG A 166 9.57 -12.37 -27.10
N SER A 167 8.78 -13.42 -26.83
CA SER A 167 8.01 -13.67 -25.60
C SER A 167 8.75 -13.22 -24.33
N ALA A 168 8.58 -11.96 -23.94
CA ALA A 168 8.96 -11.47 -22.63
C ALA A 168 7.85 -11.88 -21.66
N ALA A 169 8.18 -12.63 -20.61
CA ALA A 169 7.23 -12.85 -19.53
C ALA A 169 6.90 -11.47 -18.92
N PRO A 170 5.62 -11.15 -18.68
CA PRO A 170 5.20 -9.82 -18.20
C PRO A 170 5.83 -9.45 -16.84
N LEU A 171 6.25 -10.46 -16.06
CA LEU A 171 7.07 -10.30 -14.86
C LEU A 171 8.16 -11.39 -14.86
N PRO A 172 9.44 -11.07 -14.59
CA PRO A 172 10.49 -12.06 -14.44
C PRO A 172 10.13 -13.11 -13.36
N LEU A 173 10.34 -14.40 -13.66
CA LEU A 173 9.99 -15.50 -12.73
C LEU A 173 10.59 -15.32 -11.33
N GLY A 174 11.82 -14.81 -11.24
CA GLY A 174 12.47 -14.53 -9.96
C GLY A 174 11.74 -13.47 -9.13
N VAL A 175 11.16 -12.44 -9.76
CA VAL A 175 10.32 -11.45 -9.07
C VAL A 175 9.06 -12.12 -8.53
N GLN A 176 8.39 -12.95 -9.34
CA GLN A 176 7.18 -13.66 -8.91
C GLN A 176 7.43 -14.56 -7.71
N MET A 177 8.55 -15.29 -7.70
CA MET A 177 8.92 -16.17 -6.58
C MET A 177 9.22 -15.39 -5.29
N LEU A 178 9.86 -14.22 -5.40
CA LEU A 178 10.17 -13.38 -4.23
C LEU A 178 8.93 -12.75 -3.60
N ILE A 179 7.94 -12.34 -4.41
CA ILE A 179 6.74 -11.66 -3.92
C ILE A 179 5.63 -12.62 -3.50
N ALA A 180 5.62 -13.86 -4.03
CA ALA A 180 4.59 -14.86 -3.76
C ALA A 180 4.24 -15.05 -2.27
N PRO A 181 5.19 -15.22 -1.33
CA PRO A 181 4.86 -15.45 0.07
C PRO A 181 4.31 -14.20 0.79
N TYR A 182 4.49 -13.01 0.22
CA TYR A 182 4.04 -11.75 0.81
C TYR A 182 2.72 -11.25 0.20
N ARG A 183 2.22 -11.94 -0.83
CA ARG A 183 1.02 -11.52 -1.54
C ARG A 183 -0.22 -11.77 -0.69
N TRP A 184 -0.95 -10.68 -0.43
CA TRP A 184 -2.28 -10.73 0.12
C TRP A 184 -3.29 -10.98 -0.99
N MET A 185 -3.96 -12.12 -0.93
CA MET A 185 -5.09 -12.45 -1.79
C MET A 185 -6.35 -12.34 -0.94
N SER A 186 -6.99 -11.18 -0.97
CA SER A 186 -8.31 -11.02 -0.37
C SER A 186 -9.28 -11.97 -1.08
N VAL A 187 -9.93 -12.85 -0.31
CA VAL A 187 -10.88 -13.89 -0.76
C VAL A 187 -12.29 -13.34 -0.84
#